data_AF-A0A0C3E418-F1
#
_entry.id   AF-A0A0C3E418-F1
#
_cell.length_a   1.000
_cell.length_b   1.000
_cell.length_c   1.000
_cell.angle_alpha   90.00
_cell.angle_beta   90.00
_cell.angle_gamma   90.00
#
_symmetry.space_group_name_H-M   'P 1'
#
loop_
_entity.id
_entity.type
_entity.pdbx_description
1 polymer ?
#
loop_
_entity_poly.entity_id
_entity_poly.type
_entity_poly.pdbx_seq_one_letter_code
_entity_poly.pdbx_strand_id
1 'polypeptide(L)'
;MLHLLLKTSIFISLPNECLCQLSGEALIYIPPRDGGLLTPYSTQRPPKRGLDSGVTLPRKRQKLISINPSGGSRHMKAPVRQVASQLIIRRTPADISFARSRMFYGRPSRDPDTYRIVVGLPYNHALNHLNPAYFKKPRLDPPTYEDPDPAEQARKARHLSKYIFPLQHGLPNVFSHVASRNETYRQPNFIDREHEIKLLGRCNFPKRLKDIHSLLDKMIWRHGKCAYKPLRDRICPSKITTADNKAMDSSVILVSTMLCSFGFSLTSAVGNGV
;
A
#
# COMPACT_ATOMS: atom_id res chain seq x y z
N MET A 1 30.81 13.39 -51.51
CA MET A 1 30.93 12.37 -50.43
C MET A 1 30.61 12.90 -49.04
N LEU A 2 31.20 14.02 -48.57
CA LEU A 2 31.06 14.51 -47.19
C LEU A 2 29.62 14.53 -46.62
N HIS A 3 28.64 14.93 -47.44
CA HIS A 3 27.22 14.98 -47.08
C HIS A 3 26.61 13.63 -46.66
N LEU A 4 27.15 12.51 -47.15
CA LEU A 4 26.70 11.17 -46.77
C LEU A 4 27.09 10.89 -45.30
N LEU A 5 28.37 11.06 -44.96
CA LEU A 5 28.91 10.84 -43.62
C LEU A 5 28.28 11.76 -42.55
N LEU A 6 27.83 12.95 -42.94
CA LEU A 6 27.20 13.91 -42.00
C LEU A 6 25.69 13.70 -41.82
N LYS A 7 25.00 12.96 -42.70
CA LYS A 7 23.53 12.81 -42.65
C LYS A 7 23.02 11.37 -42.56
N THR A 8 23.85 10.37 -42.81
CA THR A 8 23.44 8.95 -42.71
C THR A 8 24.17 8.26 -41.57
N SER A 9 23.45 7.49 -40.76
CA SER A 9 24.07 6.56 -39.82
C SER A 9 24.54 5.31 -40.55
N ILE A 10 25.83 5.01 -40.45
CA ILE A 10 26.46 3.85 -41.10
C ILE A 10 26.80 2.83 -40.00
N PHE A 11 26.33 1.60 -40.19
CA PHE A 11 26.58 0.48 -39.29
C PHE A 11 27.38 -0.59 -40.02
N ILE A 12 28.36 -1.18 -39.33
CA ILE A 12 29.07 -2.39 -39.79
C ILE A 12 28.74 -3.55 -38.86
N SER A 13 28.47 -4.71 -39.44
CA SER A 13 28.31 -5.98 -38.72
C SER A 13 29.66 -6.51 -38.24
N LEU A 14 29.70 -6.93 -36.99
CA LEU A 14 30.83 -7.61 -36.36
C LEU A 14 30.62 -9.13 -36.37
N PRO A 15 31.67 -9.96 -36.18
CA PRO A 15 31.57 -11.43 -36.22
C PRO A 15 30.65 -12.07 -35.17
N ASN A 16 30.24 -11.30 -34.15
CA ASN A 16 29.35 -11.69 -33.06
C ASN A 16 27.91 -11.17 -33.25
N GLU A 17 27.48 -10.99 -34.50
CA GLU A 17 26.17 -10.46 -34.90
C GLU A 17 25.81 -9.06 -34.35
N CYS A 18 26.77 -8.35 -33.74
CA CYS A 18 26.58 -6.99 -33.25
C CYS A 18 26.78 -5.96 -34.37
N LEU A 19 26.08 -4.83 -34.27
CA LEU A 19 26.26 -3.68 -35.17
C LEU A 19 27.07 -2.58 -34.48
N CYS A 20 28.14 -2.12 -35.12
CA CYS A 20 28.93 -0.98 -34.69
C CYS A 20 28.58 0.26 -35.54
N GLN A 21 28.17 1.35 -34.91
CA GLN A 21 27.92 2.62 -35.59
C GLN A 21 29.26 3.33 -35.88
N LEU A 22 29.61 3.50 -37.16
CA LEU A 22 30.82 4.23 -37.58
C LEU A 22 30.58 5.71 -37.87
N SER A 23 29.35 6.11 -38.18
CA SER A 23 29.02 7.46 -38.63
C SER A 23 27.58 7.87 -38.29
N GLY A 24 27.28 9.16 -38.44
CA GLY A 24 26.01 9.78 -38.05
C GLY A 24 25.93 10.17 -36.55
N GLU A 25 24.77 10.71 -36.15
CA GLU A 25 24.49 11.08 -34.76
C GLU A 25 24.45 9.84 -33.86
N ALA A 26 25.16 9.87 -32.72
CA ALA A 26 25.25 8.72 -31.83
C ALA A 26 23.88 8.38 -31.23
N LEU A 27 23.52 7.09 -31.24
CA LEU A 27 22.22 6.58 -30.76
C LEU A 27 21.82 7.04 -29.35
N ILE A 28 22.79 7.39 -28.49
CA ILE A 28 22.54 7.92 -27.13
C ILE A 28 21.89 9.30 -27.10
N TYR A 29 21.97 10.07 -28.19
CA TYR A 29 21.39 11.42 -28.30
C TYR A 29 20.06 11.44 -29.07
N ILE A 30 19.77 10.40 -29.85
CA ILE A 30 18.53 10.28 -30.59
C ILE A 30 17.43 9.90 -29.59
N PRO A 31 16.47 10.78 -29.27
CA PRO A 31 15.36 10.40 -28.40
C PRO A 31 14.55 9.31 -29.11
N PRO A 32 14.13 8.24 -28.40
CA PRO A 32 13.28 7.22 -28.99
C PRO A 32 12.00 7.89 -29.50
N ARG A 33 11.72 7.80 -30.81
CA ARG A 33 10.46 8.31 -31.38
C ARG A 33 9.30 7.74 -30.58
N ASP A 34 8.43 8.62 -30.08
CA ASP A 34 7.38 8.32 -29.08
C ASP A 34 6.34 7.29 -29.54
N GLY A 35 6.71 6.01 -29.55
CA GLY A 35 5.87 4.87 -29.90
C GLY A 35 5.93 3.72 -28.89
N GLY A 36 6.58 3.91 -27.73
CA GLY A 36 6.92 2.78 -26.86
C GLY A 36 7.38 3.08 -25.43
N LEU A 37 6.63 3.90 -24.67
CA LEU A 37 6.43 3.71 -23.22
C LEU A 37 7.65 3.54 -22.27
N LEU A 38 8.81 4.17 -22.55
CA LEU A 38 9.94 4.25 -21.63
C LEU A 38 10.59 5.65 -21.62
N THR A 39 10.12 6.54 -20.74
CA THR A 39 10.79 7.80 -20.40
C THR A 39 11.50 7.71 -19.04
N PRO A 40 12.85 7.75 -19.01
CA PRO A 40 13.59 8.03 -17.79
C PRO A 40 14.03 9.52 -17.74
N TYR A 41 13.63 10.19 -16.66
CA TYR A 41 14.34 11.29 -15.98
C TYR A 41 14.97 12.41 -16.83
N SER A 42 14.22 13.49 -17.04
CA SER A 42 14.82 14.83 -17.21
C SER A 42 15.22 15.39 -15.83
N THR A 43 16.53 15.53 -15.60
CA THR A 43 17.08 16.15 -14.38
C THR A 43 17.11 17.67 -14.53
N GLN A 44 16.00 18.36 -14.27
CA GLN A 44 16.00 19.83 -14.28
C GLN A 44 16.77 20.39 -13.08
N ARG A 45 17.81 21.17 -13.38
CA ARG A 45 18.57 21.97 -12.40
C ARG A 45 17.72 23.15 -11.91
N PRO A 46 17.82 23.57 -10.64
CA PRO A 46 17.11 24.76 -10.15
C PRO A 46 17.70 26.05 -10.75
N PRO A 47 16.87 27.05 -11.11
CA PRO A 47 17.36 28.31 -11.66
C PRO A 47 18.04 29.20 -10.61
N LYS A 48 19.10 29.90 -11.04
CA LYS A 48 19.80 30.93 -10.24
C LYS A 48 18.88 32.13 -9.97
N ARG A 49 19.02 32.75 -8.81
CA ARG A 49 18.43 34.06 -8.50
C ARG A 49 19.11 35.13 -9.35
N GLY A 50 18.31 36.03 -9.92
CA GLY A 50 18.76 37.25 -10.62
C GLY A 50 18.09 38.48 -10.00
N LEU A 51 18.80 39.60 -9.99
CA LEU A 51 18.48 40.83 -9.27
C LEU A 51 18.04 41.94 -10.25
N ASP A 52 17.10 42.77 -9.80
CA ASP A 52 16.70 44.12 -10.25
C ASP A 52 16.79 44.56 -11.73
N SER A 53 15.65 45.01 -12.27
CA SER A 53 15.39 46.44 -12.60
C SER A 53 14.15 46.52 -13.52
N GLY A 54 13.39 47.62 -13.48
CA GLY A 54 12.14 47.77 -14.24
C GLY A 54 12.12 49.01 -15.13
N VAL A 55 11.14 49.08 -16.05
CA VAL A 55 10.57 50.32 -16.66
C VAL A 55 9.16 50.00 -17.22
N THR A 56 8.31 51.04 -17.27
CA THR A 56 6.89 51.15 -17.70
C THR A 56 6.65 50.95 -19.22
N LEU A 57 5.46 50.77 -19.83
CA LEU A 57 4.00 50.64 -19.55
C LEU A 57 3.32 50.14 -20.89
N PRO A 58 1.99 50.19 -21.22
CA PRO A 58 0.74 50.23 -20.44
C PRO A 58 -0.38 49.22 -20.84
N ARG A 59 -1.31 48.99 -19.88
CA ARG A 59 -2.77 48.68 -20.01
C ARG A 59 -3.34 47.81 -21.17
N LYS A 60 -4.02 46.72 -20.78
CA LYS A 60 -5.44 46.49 -21.13
C LYS A 60 -6.24 45.74 -20.04
N ARG A 61 -6.79 46.56 -19.11
CA ARG A 61 -8.00 46.40 -18.28
C ARG A 61 -8.77 45.05 -18.34
N GLN A 62 -8.81 44.30 -17.23
CA GLN A 62 -10.03 43.58 -16.79
C GLN A 62 -10.13 43.43 -15.25
N LYS A 63 -11.36 43.72 -14.78
CA LYS A 63 -11.93 43.82 -13.42
C LYS A 63 -11.19 43.20 -12.22
N LEU A 64 -11.04 44.03 -11.16
CA LEU A 64 -10.89 43.56 -9.77
C LEU A 64 -12.14 42.80 -9.30
N ILE A 65 -11.92 41.77 -8.48
CA ILE A 65 -12.79 41.48 -7.33
C ILE A 65 -11.88 41.48 -6.10
N SER A 66 -12.04 42.50 -5.24
CA SER A 66 -11.42 42.51 -3.92
C SER A 66 -12.28 41.71 -2.95
N ILE A 67 -11.67 40.91 -2.07
CA ILE A 67 -12.32 40.35 -0.90
C ILE A 67 -11.46 40.70 0.31
N ASN A 68 -11.96 41.59 1.16
CA ASN A 68 -11.32 41.98 2.41
C ASN A 68 -11.31 40.80 3.41
N PRO A 69 -10.26 40.65 4.23
CA PRO A 69 -10.27 39.74 5.37
C PRO A 69 -10.79 40.47 6.62
N SER A 70 -12.02 40.17 7.05
CA SER A 70 -12.50 40.53 8.39
C SER A 70 -13.44 39.47 8.97
N GLY A 71 -13.42 39.39 10.31
CA GLY A 71 -13.93 38.31 11.15
C GLY A 71 -15.21 37.59 10.71
N GLY A 72 -15.12 36.26 10.66
CA GLY A 72 -16.29 35.39 10.48
C GLY A 72 -15.93 33.92 10.65
N SER A 73 -16.10 33.39 11.87
CA SER A 73 -16.01 31.95 12.12
C SER A 73 -17.02 31.21 11.23
N ARG A 74 -16.52 30.47 10.23
CA ARG A 74 -17.35 29.63 9.37
C ARG A 74 -16.75 28.23 9.32
N HIS A 75 -17.53 27.29 9.87
CA HIS A 75 -17.30 25.85 9.80
C HIS A 75 -16.96 25.44 8.36
N MET A 76 -15.72 25.01 8.13
CA MET A 76 -15.28 24.43 6.86
C MET A 76 -15.91 23.05 6.67
N LYS A 77 -17.14 23.02 6.15
CA LYS A 77 -17.75 21.80 5.58
C LYS A 77 -17.07 21.52 4.23
N ALA A 78 -15.97 20.77 4.27
CA ALA A 78 -15.25 20.36 3.08
C ALA A 78 -16.17 19.59 2.09
N PRO A 79 -16.11 19.88 0.77
CA PRO A 79 -16.97 19.22 -0.20
C PRO A 79 -16.42 17.82 -0.56
N VAL A 80 -16.80 16.80 0.23
CA VAL A 80 -16.48 15.38 -0.03
C VAL A 80 -17.33 14.85 -1.21
N ARG A 81 -17.17 15.43 -2.40
CA ARG A 81 -17.94 15.07 -3.61
C ARG A 81 -17.17 15.10 -4.94
N GLN A 82 -15.83 15.17 -4.89
CA GLN A 82 -14.96 15.14 -6.08
C GLN A 82 -14.15 13.82 -6.25
N VAL A 83 -14.78 12.67 -6.02
CA VAL A 83 -14.23 11.34 -6.41
C VAL A 83 -15.04 10.69 -7.55
N ALA A 84 -16.03 11.41 -8.10
CA ALA A 84 -16.95 10.89 -9.12
C ALA A 84 -16.41 10.94 -10.57
N SER A 85 -15.24 11.52 -10.81
CA SER A 85 -14.64 11.69 -12.15
C SER A 85 -13.27 11.02 -12.33
N GLN A 86 -12.90 10.09 -11.45
CA GLN A 86 -11.87 9.11 -11.80
C GLN A 86 -12.46 8.19 -12.88
N LEU A 87 -12.09 8.47 -14.15
CA LEU A 87 -12.29 7.53 -15.25
C LEU A 87 -11.86 6.14 -14.77
N ILE A 88 -12.77 5.16 -14.85
CA ILE A 88 -12.49 3.78 -14.47
C ILE A 88 -11.61 3.18 -15.58
N ILE A 89 -10.34 3.56 -15.58
CA ILE A 89 -9.29 2.94 -16.39
C ILE A 89 -9.27 1.48 -15.97
N ARG A 90 -9.74 0.60 -16.87
CA ARG A 90 -9.75 -0.84 -16.64
C ARG A 90 -8.30 -1.30 -16.48
N ARG A 91 -7.91 -1.58 -15.24
CA ARG A 91 -6.62 -2.19 -14.94
C ARG A 91 -6.68 -3.69 -15.09
N THR A 92 -5.58 -4.24 -15.60
CA THR A 92 -5.30 -5.66 -15.54
C THR A 92 -4.85 -6.04 -14.12
N PRO A 93 -4.94 -7.32 -13.73
CA PRO A 93 -4.34 -7.78 -12.47
C PRO A 93 -2.82 -7.54 -12.37
N ALA A 94 -2.12 -7.42 -13.50
CA ALA A 94 -0.68 -7.13 -13.55
C ALA A 94 -0.32 -5.69 -13.13
N ASP A 95 -1.27 -4.75 -13.22
CA ASP A 95 -1.07 -3.35 -12.81
C ASP A 95 -1.16 -3.15 -11.28
N ILE A 96 -1.50 -4.21 -10.54
CA ILE A 96 -1.61 -4.20 -9.08
C ILE A 96 -0.20 -4.35 -8.48
N SER A 97 0.44 -3.22 -8.20
CA SER A 97 1.75 -3.20 -7.56
C SER A 97 1.67 -3.56 -6.08
N PHE A 98 2.38 -4.61 -5.66
CA PHE A 98 2.51 -5.00 -4.25
C PHE A 98 3.69 -4.27 -3.59
N ALA A 99 3.46 -3.66 -2.41
CA ALA A 99 4.53 -3.12 -1.57
C ALA A 99 5.41 -4.23 -0.96
N ARG A 100 6.27 -4.86 -1.77
CA ARG A 100 7.21 -5.91 -1.35
C ARG A 100 8.07 -5.48 -0.15
N SER A 101 8.44 -4.20 -0.08
CA SER A 101 9.15 -3.63 1.07
C SER A 101 8.39 -3.77 2.40
N ARG A 102 7.05 -3.64 2.39
CA ARG A 102 6.20 -3.84 3.59
C ARG A 102 6.08 -5.31 3.98
N MET A 103 6.25 -6.24 3.03
CA MET A 103 6.20 -7.68 3.27
C MET A 103 7.53 -8.23 3.79
N PHE A 104 8.66 -7.88 3.16
CA PHE A 104 9.98 -8.40 3.51
C PHE A 104 10.66 -7.65 4.66
N TYR A 105 10.43 -6.34 4.78
CA TYR A 105 11.05 -5.47 5.80
C TYR A 105 10.02 -4.91 6.78
N GLY A 106 8.89 -5.60 6.95
CA GLY A 106 7.86 -5.26 7.92
C GLY A 106 8.39 -5.36 9.35
N ARG A 107 8.37 -4.25 10.10
CA ARG A 107 8.72 -4.25 11.52
C ARG A 107 7.58 -4.88 12.35
N PRO A 108 7.88 -5.58 13.46
CA PRO A 108 6.85 -6.08 14.36
C PRO A 108 5.94 -4.96 14.87
N SER A 109 4.62 -5.18 14.82
CA SER A 109 3.65 -4.26 15.41
C SER A 109 3.83 -4.22 16.92
N ARG A 110 4.03 -3.03 17.49
CA ARG A 110 4.04 -2.81 18.94
C ARG A 110 2.76 -2.08 19.34
N ASP A 111 2.20 -2.48 20.48
CA ASP A 111 1.09 -1.78 21.13
C ASP A 111 1.58 -0.40 21.62
N PRO A 112 0.87 0.72 21.37
CA PRO A 112 1.36 2.04 21.76
C PRO A 112 1.48 2.20 23.28
N ASP A 113 0.55 1.64 24.05
CA ASP A 113 0.47 1.84 25.50
C ASP A 113 1.41 0.90 26.26
N THR A 114 1.38 -0.41 25.93
CA THR A 114 2.18 -1.41 26.64
C THR A 114 3.58 -1.61 26.03
N TYR A 115 3.85 -1.05 24.85
CA TYR A 115 5.05 -1.27 24.01
C TYR A 115 5.34 -2.75 23.66
N ARG A 116 4.43 -3.68 24.00
CA ARG A 116 4.56 -5.12 23.76
C ARG A 116 4.34 -5.44 22.28
N ILE A 117 5.04 -6.45 21.78
CA ILE A 117 4.85 -6.96 20.42
C ILE A 117 3.47 -7.62 20.33
N VAL A 118 2.62 -7.09 19.45
CA VAL A 118 1.30 -7.65 19.14
C VAL A 118 1.50 -8.87 18.24
N VAL A 119 0.95 -10.02 18.64
CA VAL A 119 1.02 -11.25 17.86
C VAL A 119 -0.27 -11.43 17.06
N GLY A 120 -0.13 -11.54 15.73
CA GLY A 120 -1.26 -11.64 14.81
C GLY A 120 -1.33 -10.41 13.90
N LEU A 121 -2.51 -9.81 13.78
CA LEU A 121 -2.73 -8.61 12.99
C LEU A 121 -2.18 -7.35 13.72
N PRO A 122 -1.74 -6.30 13.00
CA PRO A 122 -1.26 -5.06 13.60
C PRO A 122 -2.29 -4.37 14.50
N TYR A 123 -1.85 -3.58 15.49
CA TYR A 123 -2.76 -2.88 16.42
C TYR A 123 -3.75 -1.97 15.68
N ASN A 124 -3.29 -1.29 14.62
CA ASN A 124 -4.09 -0.39 13.78
C ASN A 124 -4.93 -1.11 12.70
N HIS A 125 -5.04 -2.44 12.75
CA HIS A 125 -5.86 -3.19 11.81
C HIS A 125 -7.34 -3.14 12.19
N ALA A 126 -8.23 -2.89 11.22
CA ALA A 126 -9.68 -2.72 11.45
C ALA A 126 -10.33 -3.80 12.34
N LEU A 127 -9.92 -5.07 12.21
CA LEU A 127 -10.43 -6.14 13.08
C LEU A 127 -10.01 -5.98 14.55
N ASN A 128 -8.77 -5.53 14.82
CA ASN A 128 -8.30 -5.28 16.18
C ASN A 128 -8.96 -4.04 16.80
N HIS A 129 -9.26 -3.00 15.99
CA HIS A 129 -10.07 -1.86 16.44
C HIS A 129 -11.50 -2.26 16.85
N LEU A 130 -12.07 -3.30 16.26
CA LEU A 130 -13.45 -3.74 16.52
C LEU A 130 -13.56 -4.79 17.63
N ASN A 131 -12.59 -5.70 17.74
CA ASN A 131 -12.57 -6.80 18.71
C ASN A 131 -11.13 -7.36 18.86
N PRO A 132 -10.24 -6.72 19.64
CA PRO A 132 -8.81 -7.03 19.65
C PRO A 132 -8.53 -8.46 20.15
N ALA A 133 -7.84 -9.24 19.32
CA ALA A 133 -7.55 -10.65 19.61
C ALA A 133 -6.40 -10.88 20.62
N TYR A 134 -5.56 -9.87 20.83
CA TYR A 134 -4.34 -9.97 21.64
C TYR A 134 -4.56 -9.59 23.11
N PHE A 135 -5.61 -8.84 23.42
CA PHE A 135 -6.05 -8.62 24.80
C PHE A 135 -6.97 -9.78 25.20
N LYS A 136 -6.52 -10.58 26.17
CA LYS A 136 -7.45 -11.44 26.92
C LYS A 136 -8.41 -10.49 27.64
N LYS A 137 -9.69 -10.50 27.25
CA LYS A 137 -10.74 -9.95 28.13
C LYS A 137 -10.54 -10.59 29.51
N PRO A 138 -10.61 -9.82 30.62
CA PRO A 138 -10.60 -10.43 31.94
C PRO A 138 -11.66 -11.51 31.97
N ARG A 139 -11.37 -12.64 32.65
CA ARG A 139 -12.37 -13.67 32.88
C ARG A 139 -13.42 -13.05 33.79
N LEU A 140 -14.48 -12.50 33.20
CA LEU A 140 -15.71 -12.18 33.91
C LEU A 140 -16.18 -13.48 34.55
N ASP A 141 -16.62 -13.40 35.80
CA ASP A 141 -17.05 -14.58 36.53
C ASP A 141 -18.24 -15.25 35.83
N PRO A 142 -18.40 -16.58 35.93
CA PRO A 142 -19.37 -17.34 35.15
C PRO A 142 -20.83 -16.83 35.11
N PRO A 143 -21.43 -16.21 36.15
CA PRO A 143 -22.83 -15.80 36.09
C PRO A 143 -23.12 -14.55 35.24
N THR A 144 -22.10 -13.80 34.81
CA THR A 144 -22.29 -12.51 34.10
C THR A 144 -21.85 -12.58 32.63
N TYR A 145 -22.34 -13.59 31.88
CA TYR A 145 -22.30 -13.55 30.42
C TYR A 145 -23.37 -12.58 29.91
N GLU A 146 -22.97 -11.33 29.67
CA GLU A 146 -23.77 -10.38 28.90
C GLU A 146 -23.70 -10.75 27.41
N ASP A 147 -24.84 -11.13 26.82
CA ASP A 147 -24.90 -11.39 25.39
C ASP A 147 -24.75 -10.05 24.62
N PRO A 148 -23.75 -9.90 23.72
CA PRO A 148 -23.46 -8.61 23.11
C PRO A 148 -24.62 -8.10 22.26
N ASP A 149 -25.06 -6.86 22.52
CA ASP A 149 -26.17 -6.20 21.82
C ASP A 149 -26.13 -6.40 20.28
N PRO A 150 -27.17 -7.02 19.68
CA PRO A 150 -27.27 -7.21 18.24
C PRO A 150 -27.13 -5.91 17.42
N ALA A 151 -27.58 -4.76 17.94
CA ALA A 151 -27.46 -3.48 17.25
C ALA A 151 -25.99 -3.00 17.21
N GLU A 152 -25.23 -3.25 18.28
CA GLU A 152 -23.80 -2.97 18.37
C GLU A 152 -22.97 -3.90 17.47
N GLN A 153 -23.31 -5.20 17.41
CA GLN A 153 -22.71 -6.15 16.45
C GLN A 153 -22.92 -5.67 15.01
N ALA A 154 -24.17 -5.41 14.62
CA ALA A 154 -24.51 -4.89 13.30
C ALA A 154 -23.81 -3.55 12.99
N ARG A 155 -23.58 -2.68 13.99
CA ARG A 155 -22.76 -1.46 13.84
C ARG A 155 -21.29 -1.81 13.52
N LYS A 156 -20.70 -2.78 14.21
CA LYS A 156 -19.30 -3.23 13.98
C LYS A 156 -19.14 -3.86 12.58
N ALA A 157 -20.05 -4.74 12.13
CA ALA A 157 -19.99 -5.28 10.76
C ALA A 157 -20.24 -4.22 9.66
N ARG A 158 -21.15 -3.25 9.87
CA ARG A 158 -21.32 -2.10 8.95
C ARG A 158 -20.11 -1.16 8.91
N HIS A 159 -19.28 -1.15 9.95
CA HIS A 159 -18.00 -0.42 9.95
C HIS A 159 -16.93 -1.20 9.19
N LEU A 160 -16.81 -2.50 9.48
CA LEU A 160 -15.89 -3.40 8.80
C LEU A 160 -16.13 -3.49 7.28
N SER A 161 -17.39 -3.43 6.82
CA SER A 161 -17.69 -3.46 5.39
C SER A 161 -17.08 -2.27 4.62
N LYS A 162 -16.89 -1.12 5.27
CA LYS A 162 -16.25 0.06 4.67
C LYS A 162 -14.76 -0.17 4.42
N TYR A 163 -14.10 -0.98 5.24
CA TYR A 163 -12.71 -1.39 5.04
C TYR A 163 -12.55 -2.41 3.92
N ILE A 164 -13.43 -3.43 3.86
CA ILE A 164 -13.32 -4.56 2.93
C ILE A 164 -13.89 -4.22 1.55
N PHE A 165 -15.00 -3.47 1.49
CA PHE A 165 -15.71 -3.12 0.26
C PHE A 165 -15.75 -1.61 0.03
N PRO A 166 -14.60 -0.89 0.06
CA PRO A 166 -14.57 0.57 0.06
C PRO A 166 -15.27 1.17 -1.16
N LEU A 167 -15.11 0.55 -2.33
CA LEU A 167 -15.76 0.98 -3.58
C LEU A 167 -17.29 0.98 -3.50
N GLN A 168 -17.91 0.04 -2.77
CA GLN A 168 -19.38 0.01 -2.59
C GLN A 168 -19.88 1.13 -1.66
N HIS A 169 -18.97 1.75 -0.90
CA HIS A 169 -19.23 2.88 -0.01
C HIS A 169 -18.69 4.22 -0.57
N GLY A 170 -18.18 4.24 -1.81
CA GLY A 170 -17.60 5.43 -2.44
C GLY A 170 -16.23 5.85 -1.89
N LEU A 171 -15.55 4.98 -1.16
CA LEU A 171 -14.21 5.19 -0.61
C LEU A 171 -13.13 4.73 -1.62
N PRO A 172 -11.93 5.36 -1.63
CA PRO A 172 -10.85 4.98 -2.55
C PRO A 172 -10.37 3.55 -2.33
N ASN A 173 -9.63 2.98 -3.28
CA ASN A 173 -9.10 1.62 -3.14
C ASN A 173 -7.68 1.52 -3.72
N VAL A 174 -6.95 0.46 -3.36
CA VAL A 174 -5.67 0.06 -3.96
C VAL A 174 -5.77 0.04 -5.49
N PHE A 175 -6.88 -0.46 -6.03
CA PHE A 175 -7.13 -0.54 -7.47
C PHE A 175 -7.47 0.80 -8.13
N SER A 176 -7.95 1.79 -7.35
CA SER A 176 -8.25 3.14 -7.84
C SER A 176 -7.00 4.02 -7.87
N HIS A 177 -6.08 3.84 -6.92
CA HIS A 177 -4.88 4.70 -6.81
C HIS A 177 -3.95 4.51 -8.01
N VAL A 178 -3.80 5.55 -8.85
CA VAL A 178 -2.81 5.57 -9.94
C VAL A 178 -1.45 5.88 -9.32
N ALA A 179 -0.71 4.85 -8.94
CA ALA A 179 0.71 5.03 -8.63
C ALA A 179 1.46 5.25 -9.95
N SER A 180 2.19 6.35 -10.07
CA SER A 180 3.16 6.49 -11.17
C SER A 180 4.24 5.41 -11.03
N ARG A 181 4.84 4.99 -12.15
CA ARG A 181 5.86 3.92 -12.16
C ARG A 181 7.08 4.24 -11.28
N ASN A 182 7.28 5.52 -10.97
CA ASN A 182 8.37 6.06 -10.16
C ASN A 182 7.99 6.21 -8.66
N GLU A 183 6.71 6.00 -8.30
CA GLU A 183 6.16 6.18 -6.94
C GLU A 183 5.91 4.86 -6.19
N THR A 184 6.57 3.77 -6.59
CA THR A 184 6.42 2.42 -5.98
C THR A 184 6.60 2.43 -4.44
N TYR A 185 7.38 3.37 -3.90
CA TYR A 185 7.60 3.55 -2.46
C TYR A 185 6.53 4.41 -1.74
N ARG A 186 5.76 5.22 -2.48
CA ARG A 186 4.74 6.15 -1.95
C ARG A 186 3.31 5.61 -2.06
N GLN A 187 3.13 4.30 -2.16
CA GLN A 187 1.79 3.71 -2.12
C GLN A 187 1.05 4.10 -0.84
N PRO A 188 -0.18 4.63 -0.90
CA PRO A 188 -0.96 4.94 0.29
C PRO A 188 -1.16 3.71 1.18
N ASN A 189 -1.37 3.95 2.47
CA ASN A 189 -1.61 2.89 3.44
C ASN A 189 -3.11 2.80 3.75
N PHE A 190 -3.79 1.80 3.17
CA PHE A 190 -5.22 1.57 3.38
C PHE A 190 -5.53 0.72 4.63
N ILE A 191 -4.57 0.49 5.52
CA ILE A 191 -4.78 -0.25 6.78
C ILE A 191 -5.66 0.56 7.75
N ASP A 192 -5.34 1.83 7.98
CA ASP A 192 -6.16 2.77 8.75
C ASP A 192 -6.95 3.65 7.78
N ARG A 193 -8.28 3.66 7.96
CA ARG A 193 -9.23 4.43 7.16
C ARG A 193 -10.24 5.17 8.03
N GLU A 194 -10.00 5.27 9.34
CA GLU A 194 -10.94 5.88 10.27
C GLU A 194 -11.26 7.33 9.90
N HIS A 195 -10.27 8.08 9.41
CA HIS A 195 -10.49 9.47 8.99
C HIS A 195 -11.44 9.56 7.78
N GLU A 196 -11.24 8.76 6.74
CA GLU A 196 -12.13 8.71 5.57
C GLU A 196 -13.54 8.24 5.94
N ILE A 197 -13.63 7.23 6.80
CA ILE A 197 -14.91 6.66 7.25
C ILE A 197 -15.69 7.65 8.13
N LYS A 198 -15.01 8.45 8.95
CA LYS A 198 -15.60 9.56 9.72
C LYS A 198 -16.10 10.68 8.79
N LEU A 199 -15.32 11.04 7.77
CA LEU A 199 -15.71 12.03 6.75
C LEU A 199 -16.92 11.59 5.91
N LEU A 200 -17.05 10.29 5.61
CA LEU A 200 -18.21 9.70 4.93
C LEU A 200 -19.48 9.75 5.80
N GLY A 201 -19.33 9.69 7.13
CA GLY A 201 -20.43 9.80 8.09
C GLY A 201 -21.46 8.64 8.01
N ARG A 202 -22.74 9.00 8.09
CA ARG A 202 -23.88 8.07 8.04
C ARG A 202 -24.12 7.63 6.59
N CYS A 203 -23.53 6.51 6.21
CA CYS A 203 -23.73 5.86 4.91
C CYS A 203 -24.67 4.65 5.05
N ASN A 204 -25.63 4.50 4.13
CA ASN A 204 -26.50 3.34 4.07
C ASN A 204 -25.70 2.08 3.68
N PHE A 205 -26.10 0.92 4.23
CA PHE A 205 -25.49 -0.35 3.85
C PHE A 205 -25.96 -0.77 2.44
N PRO A 206 -25.06 -0.99 1.46
CA PRO A 206 -25.44 -1.32 0.10
C PRO A 206 -26.29 -2.59 0.04
N LYS A 207 -27.39 -2.57 -0.74
CA LYS A 207 -28.30 -3.72 -0.89
C LYS A 207 -27.56 -5.02 -1.26
N ARG A 208 -26.51 -4.93 -2.08
CA ARG A 208 -25.65 -6.03 -2.54
C ARG A 208 -24.79 -6.69 -1.45
N LEU A 209 -24.59 -6.04 -0.30
CA LEU A 209 -23.76 -6.56 0.79
C LEU A 209 -24.59 -7.18 1.93
N LYS A 210 -25.93 -7.17 1.83
CA LYS A 210 -26.86 -7.65 2.88
C LYS A 210 -26.51 -9.05 3.37
N ASP A 211 -26.32 -9.99 2.46
CA ASP A 211 -26.09 -11.41 2.81
C ASP A 211 -24.72 -11.61 3.48
N ILE A 212 -23.74 -10.81 3.06
CA ILE A 212 -22.36 -10.80 3.58
C ILE A 212 -22.29 -10.28 5.02
N HIS A 213 -23.28 -9.51 5.49
CA HIS A 213 -23.32 -8.95 6.85
C HIS A 213 -23.07 -10.02 7.92
N SER A 214 -23.80 -11.14 7.84
CA SER A 214 -23.67 -12.26 8.76
C SER A 214 -22.29 -12.94 8.77
N LEU A 215 -21.54 -12.86 7.65
CA LEU A 215 -20.17 -13.37 7.57
C LEU A 215 -19.17 -12.38 8.19
N LEU A 216 -19.43 -11.08 8.09
CA LEU A 216 -18.60 -10.05 8.73
C LEU A 216 -18.68 -10.13 10.26
N ASP A 217 -19.88 -10.29 10.83
CA ASP A 217 -20.06 -10.50 12.27
C ASP A 217 -19.32 -11.76 12.75
N LYS A 218 -19.50 -12.89 12.05
CA LYS A 218 -18.76 -14.14 12.32
C LYS A 218 -17.25 -13.95 12.20
N MET A 219 -16.76 -13.12 11.29
CA MET A 219 -15.33 -12.84 11.14
C MET A 219 -14.78 -11.99 12.29
N ILE A 220 -15.50 -10.96 12.74
CA ILE A 220 -15.12 -10.15 13.93
C ILE A 220 -15.07 -11.03 15.19
N TRP A 221 -16.06 -11.89 15.37
CA TRP A 221 -16.13 -12.82 16.51
C TRP A 221 -15.00 -13.86 16.47
N ARG A 222 -14.77 -14.49 15.31
CA ARG A 222 -13.67 -15.48 15.13
C ARG A 222 -12.30 -14.84 15.31
N HIS A 223 -12.11 -13.60 14.84
CA HIS A 223 -10.86 -12.86 15.04
C HIS A 223 -10.56 -12.65 16.52
N GLY A 224 -11.50 -12.12 17.32
CA GLY A 224 -11.27 -11.90 18.75
C GLY A 224 -11.08 -13.19 19.58
N LYS A 225 -11.50 -14.34 19.06
CA LYS A 225 -11.20 -15.67 19.63
C LYS A 225 -9.93 -16.33 19.06
N CYS A 226 -9.27 -15.71 18.08
CA CYS A 226 -8.11 -16.29 17.41
C CYS A 226 -6.85 -16.20 18.29
N ALA A 227 -6.43 -17.34 18.82
CA ALA A 227 -5.18 -17.47 19.56
C ALA A 227 -3.97 -17.46 18.62
N TYR A 228 -3.65 -16.29 18.03
CA TYR A 228 -2.57 -16.12 17.05
C TYR A 228 -1.21 -16.64 17.53
N LYS A 229 -0.87 -16.49 18.82
CA LYS A 229 0.39 -17.01 19.37
C LYS A 229 0.45 -18.55 19.34
N PRO A 230 -0.45 -19.32 19.97
CA PRO A 230 -0.50 -20.78 19.81
C PRO A 230 -0.59 -21.26 18.35
N LEU A 231 -1.33 -20.56 17.49
CA LEU A 231 -1.42 -20.90 16.07
C LEU A 231 -0.07 -20.75 15.35
N ARG A 232 0.64 -19.64 15.60
CA ARG A 232 1.99 -19.40 15.10
C ARG A 232 2.96 -20.46 15.64
N ASP A 233 2.96 -20.67 16.95
CA ASP A 233 3.93 -21.54 17.63
C ASP A 233 3.77 -23.01 17.19
N ARG A 234 2.56 -23.42 16.76
CA ARG A 234 2.29 -24.73 16.13
C ARG A 234 2.81 -24.87 14.70
N ILE A 235 2.80 -23.80 13.90
CA ILE A 235 3.14 -23.83 12.46
C ILE A 235 4.59 -23.42 12.21
N CYS A 236 5.11 -22.51 13.03
CA CYS A 236 6.45 -21.94 12.96
C CYS A 236 6.99 -21.78 14.40
N PRO A 237 7.41 -22.88 15.05
CA PRO A 237 7.98 -22.83 16.38
C PRO A 237 9.30 -22.03 16.38
N SER A 238 9.47 -21.16 17.35
CA SER A 238 10.74 -20.44 17.54
C SER A 238 11.82 -21.39 18.02
N LYS A 239 12.95 -21.47 17.30
CA LYS A 239 14.13 -22.25 17.70
C LYS A 239 14.84 -21.76 18.97
N ILE A 240 14.40 -20.62 19.52
CA ILE A 240 14.93 -20.05 20.76
C ILE A 240 14.28 -20.80 21.93
N THR A 241 14.99 -21.79 22.45
CA THR A 241 14.62 -22.47 23.70
C THR A 241 14.79 -21.50 24.88
N THR A 242 13.70 -21.14 25.54
CA THR A 242 13.68 -20.25 26.73
C THR A 242 14.18 -20.96 28.01
N ALA A 243 15.18 -21.83 27.89
CA ALA A 243 15.77 -22.54 29.02
C ALA A 243 16.50 -21.56 29.96
N ASP A 244 17.15 -20.56 29.39
CA ASP A 244 17.75 -19.45 30.13
C ASP A 244 16.72 -18.33 30.32
N ASN A 245 16.20 -18.18 31.55
CA ASN A 245 15.33 -17.08 31.96
C ASN A 245 16.05 -15.71 32.07
N LYS A 246 17.11 -15.48 31.28
CA LYS A 246 17.64 -14.13 31.08
C LYS A 246 16.66 -13.37 30.20
N ALA A 247 16.29 -12.16 30.63
CA ALA A 247 15.33 -11.30 29.95
C ALA A 247 15.67 -11.21 28.45
N MET A 248 14.79 -11.76 27.61
CA MET A 248 14.97 -11.77 26.15
C MET A 248 14.98 -10.33 25.65
N ASP A 249 16.18 -9.81 25.42
CA ASP A 249 16.36 -8.50 24.82
C ASP A 249 15.72 -8.48 23.42
N SER A 250 15.09 -7.36 23.06
CA SER A 250 14.12 -7.29 21.95
C SER A 250 14.76 -7.30 20.55
N SER A 251 16.02 -7.74 20.47
CA SER A 251 16.95 -7.66 19.36
C SER A 251 17.18 -8.99 18.63
N VAL A 252 16.67 -10.12 19.14
CA VAL A 252 16.87 -11.44 18.49
C VAL A 252 16.00 -11.57 17.22
N ILE A 253 16.63 -11.31 16.07
CA ILE A 253 16.03 -11.44 14.74
C ILE A 253 15.77 -12.93 14.44
N LEU A 254 14.50 -13.29 14.28
CA LEU A 254 14.10 -14.65 13.87
C LEU A 254 14.46 -14.92 12.40
N VAL A 255 15.58 -15.62 12.19
CA VAL A 255 15.92 -16.19 10.87
C VAL A 255 14.96 -17.35 10.57
N SER A 256 13.91 -17.06 9.78
CA SER A 256 12.92 -18.07 9.38
C SER A 256 13.52 -19.05 8.37
N THR A 257 13.67 -20.33 8.75
CA THR A 257 14.26 -21.37 7.88
C THR A 257 13.33 -21.93 6.81
N MET A 258 12.16 -21.31 6.56
CA MET A 258 11.18 -21.80 5.57
C MET A 258 11.68 -21.87 4.11
N LEU A 259 12.80 -21.21 3.77
CA LEU A 259 13.41 -21.31 2.43
C LEU A 259 14.28 -22.56 2.22
N CYS A 260 14.60 -23.34 3.27
CA CYS A 260 15.58 -24.42 3.18
C CYS A 260 14.97 -25.83 2.98
N SER A 261 13.65 -25.98 3.11
CA SER A 261 12.99 -27.31 3.12
C SER A 261 12.39 -27.75 1.78
N PHE A 262 12.49 -26.94 0.72
CA PHE A 262 12.11 -27.33 -0.65
C PHE A 262 13.31 -27.83 -1.47
N GLY A 263 14.25 -28.50 -0.81
CA GLY A 263 15.28 -29.31 -1.47
C GLY A 263 14.64 -30.53 -2.13
N PHE A 264 14.61 -30.54 -3.46
CA PHE A 264 14.19 -31.68 -4.27
C PHE A 264 15.04 -32.92 -3.93
N SER A 265 14.47 -33.90 -3.21
CA SER A 265 15.10 -35.22 -3.08
C SER A 265 14.94 -35.99 -4.38
N LEU A 266 15.87 -35.80 -5.32
CA LEU A 266 16.09 -36.74 -6.41
C LEU A 266 16.82 -37.97 -5.84
N THR A 267 16.05 -38.93 -5.32
CA THR A 267 16.59 -40.23 -4.93
C THR A 267 16.95 -41.01 -6.18
N SER A 268 18.24 -40.99 -6.55
CA SER A 268 18.76 -41.82 -7.64
C SER A 268 18.72 -43.28 -7.21
N ALA A 269 17.94 -44.10 -7.90
CA ALA A 269 17.85 -45.53 -7.63
C ALA A 269 19.07 -46.25 -8.24
N VAL A 270 20.06 -46.58 -7.41
CA VAL A 270 21.16 -47.48 -7.80
C VAL A 270 20.61 -48.91 -7.78
N GLY A 271 20.45 -49.49 -8.97
CA GLY A 271 20.11 -50.90 -9.11
C GLY A 271 21.32 -51.78 -8.80
N ASN A 272 21.21 -52.63 -7.78
CA ASN A 272 22.14 -53.73 -7.57
C ASN A 272 21.77 -54.88 -8.51
N GLY A 273 22.65 -55.19 -9.45
CA GLY A 273 22.63 -56.45 -10.20
C GLY A 273 23.78 -57.34 -9.76
N VAL A 274 23.45 -58.53 -9.25
CA VAL A 274 24.29 -59.73 -9.16
C VAL A 274 23.38 -60.91 -9.48
#